data_AF-A0A0R3VV85-F1
#
_entry.id   AF-A0A0R3VV85-F1
#
_cell.length_a   1.000
_cell.length_b   1.000
_cell.length_c   1.000
_cell.angle_alpha   90.00
_cell.angle_beta   90.00
_cell.angle_gamma   90.00
#
_symmetry.space_group_name_H-M   'P 1'
#
loop_
_entity.id
_entity.type
_entity.pdbx_description
1 polymer ?
#
loop_
_entity_poly.entity_id
_entity_poly.type
_entity_poly.pdbx_seq_one_letter_code
_entity_poly.pdbx_strand_id
1 'polypeptide(L)'
;MAHKDHRIGYVFLALIAAILYFTAIGYSGWDCRGSILGKECTNSKVNLITGALLLTAGLVVLIASLFLIAAVTKGKDWMDILSTVLTLIAAILAMAGVFYYLDTKNIWSPFIATIAMSVTVALAAILIFDHCTISVHKA
;
A
#
# COMPACT_ATOMS: atom_id res chain seq x y z
N MET A 1 -12.68 22.03 -13.47
CA MET A 1 -13.45 21.10 -12.59
C MET A 1 -12.96 19.66 -12.70
N ALA A 2 -12.56 19.16 -13.87
CA ALA A 2 -12.04 17.79 -14.07
C ALA A 2 -10.79 17.37 -13.25
N HIS A 3 -9.92 18.32 -12.84
CA HIS A 3 -8.67 17.99 -12.11
C HIS A 3 -8.90 17.52 -10.66
N LYS A 4 -10.06 17.83 -10.06
CA LYS A 4 -10.34 17.50 -8.64
C LYS A 4 -10.95 16.10 -8.48
N ASP A 5 -11.68 15.62 -9.48
CA ASP A 5 -12.39 14.33 -9.44
C ASP A 5 -11.43 13.14 -9.49
N HIS A 6 -10.37 13.20 -10.30
CA HIS A 6 -9.39 12.09 -10.40
C HIS A 6 -8.62 11.89 -9.07
N ARG A 7 -8.34 12.98 -8.37
CA ARG A 7 -7.61 12.95 -7.08
C ARG A 7 -8.43 12.31 -5.95
N ILE A 8 -9.74 12.47 -5.99
CA ILE A 8 -10.66 11.77 -5.08
C ILE A 8 -10.61 10.26 -5.32
N GLY A 9 -10.53 9.82 -6.58
CA GLY A 9 -10.31 8.41 -6.93
C GLY A 9 -9.03 7.83 -6.30
N TYR A 10 -7.93 8.59 -6.32
CA TYR A 10 -6.66 8.17 -5.72
C TYR A 10 -6.76 8.01 -4.19
N VAL A 11 -7.49 8.90 -3.52
CA VAL A 11 -7.78 8.79 -2.08
C VAL A 11 -8.56 7.51 -1.79
N PHE A 12 -9.62 7.22 -2.55
CA PHE A 12 -10.41 6.01 -2.38
C PHE A 12 -9.56 4.74 -2.59
N LEU A 13 -8.73 4.71 -3.63
CA LEU A 13 -7.82 3.58 -3.89
C LEU A 13 -6.82 3.38 -2.74
N ALA A 14 -6.24 4.46 -2.21
CA ALA A 14 -5.32 4.39 -1.08
C ALA A 14 -6.00 3.84 0.19
N LEU A 15 -7.22 4.28 0.48
CA LEU A 15 -8.00 3.80 1.63
C LEU A 15 -8.40 2.33 1.47
N ILE A 16 -8.84 1.92 0.27
CA ILE A 16 -9.15 0.52 -0.02
C ILE A 16 -7.90 -0.34 0.17
N ALA A 17 -6.74 0.08 -0.36
CA ALA A 17 -5.48 -0.63 -0.16
C ALA A 17 -5.14 -0.78 1.33
N ALA A 18 -5.25 0.30 2.12
CA ALA A 18 -5.02 0.26 3.56
C ALA A 18 -5.94 -0.75 4.27
N ILE A 19 -7.24 -0.70 4.00
CA ILE A 19 -8.23 -1.64 4.57
C ILE A 19 -7.89 -3.09 4.21
N LEU A 20 -7.50 -3.34 2.96
CA LEU A 20 -7.10 -4.66 2.50
C LEU A 20 -5.85 -5.15 3.21
N TYR A 21 -4.83 -4.30 3.45
CA TYR A 21 -3.66 -4.70 4.25
C TYR A 21 -4.05 -5.07 5.68
N PHE A 22 -4.83 -4.24 6.37
CA PHE A 22 -5.26 -4.55 7.74
C PHE A 22 -6.09 -5.82 7.80
N THR A 23 -6.95 -6.03 6.80
CA THR A 23 -7.76 -7.25 6.68
C THR A 23 -6.87 -8.46 6.41
N ALA A 24 -5.90 -8.37 5.49
CA ALA A 24 -4.95 -9.44 5.22
C ALA A 24 -4.17 -9.85 6.47
N ILE A 25 -3.78 -8.88 7.31
CA ILE A 25 -3.06 -9.13 8.56
C ILE A 25 -3.98 -9.81 9.59
N GLY A 26 -5.21 -9.34 9.75
CA GLY A 26 -6.18 -9.89 10.70
C GLY A 26 -6.84 -11.21 10.28
N TYR A 27 -6.82 -11.52 8.98
CA TYR A 27 -7.48 -12.70 8.41
C TYR A 27 -6.79 -13.99 8.85
N SER A 28 -7.57 -15.00 9.25
CA SER A 28 -7.10 -16.30 9.72
C SER A 28 -6.79 -17.31 8.60
N GLY A 29 -6.45 -16.83 7.40
CA GLY A 29 -6.18 -17.67 6.22
C GLY A 29 -4.70 -17.88 5.89
N TRP A 30 -3.79 -17.56 6.81
CA TRP A 30 -2.37 -17.88 6.65
C TRP A 30 -2.12 -19.35 6.95
N ASP A 31 -1.02 -19.91 6.44
CA ASP A 31 -0.61 -21.32 6.60
C ASP A 31 -0.66 -21.83 8.06
N CYS A 32 -0.42 -20.93 9.01
CA CYS A 32 -0.50 -21.16 10.45
C CYS A 32 -1.93 -21.15 11.04
N ARG A 33 -2.99 -21.24 10.20
CA ARG A 33 -4.41 -21.29 10.59
C ARG A 33 -4.88 -20.14 11.50
N GLY A 34 -4.19 -19.02 11.43
CA GLY A 34 -4.41 -17.85 12.27
C GLY A 34 -4.02 -16.56 11.57
N SER A 35 -4.13 -15.43 12.27
CA SER A 35 -3.62 -14.13 11.81
C SER A 35 -2.10 -14.16 11.77
N ILE A 36 -1.48 -13.56 10.74
CA ILE A 36 -0.03 -13.57 10.55
C ILE A 36 0.77 -12.99 11.74
N LEU A 37 0.17 -12.07 12.50
CA LEU A 37 0.76 -11.49 13.72
C LEU A 37 0.22 -12.14 15.01
N GLY A 38 -0.58 -13.20 14.89
CA GLY A 38 -1.06 -13.99 16.02
C GLY A 38 0.02 -14.92 16.58
N LYS A 39 -0.13 -15.30 17.86
CA LYS A 39 0.84 -16.11 18.62
C LYS A 39 1.30 -17.38 17.88
N GLU A 40 0.37 -18.08 17.24
CA GLU A 40 0.62 -19.29 16.44
C GLU A 40 1.53 -19.00 15.23
N CYS A 41 1.30 -17.89 14.54
CA CYS A 41 2.00 -17.51 13.32
C CYS A 41 3.36 -16.87 13.58
N THR A 42 3.52 -16.13 14.70
CA THR A 42 4.75 -15.42 15.05
C THR A 42 5.92 -16.33 15.42
N ASN A 43 5.68 -17.62 15.66
CA ASN A 43 6.75 -18.60 15.88
C ASN A 43 7.63 -18.78 14.64
N SER A 44 7.10 -18.51 13.43
CA SER A 44 7.90 -18.49 12.21
C SER A 44 8.42 -17.08 11.94
N LYS A 45 9.75 -16.92 11.88
CA LYS A 45 10.39 -15.65 11.53
C LYS A 45 9.88 -15.09 10.19
N VAL A 46 9.56 -15.97 9.23
CA VAL A 46 9.06 -15.57 7.92
C VAL A 46 7.72 -14.85 8.02
N ASN A 47 6.79 -15.42 8.79
CA ASN A 47 5.47 -14.83 9.02
C ASN A 47 5.60 -13.50 9.78
N LEU A 48 6.46 -13.45 10.79
CA LEU A 48 6.70 -12.22 11.56
C LEU A 48 7.23 -11.09 10.66
N ILE A 49 8.24 -11.37 9.84
CA ILE A 49 8.83 -10.38 8.92
C ILE A 49 7.81 -9.95 7.87
N THR A 50 7.11 -10.91 7.25
CA THR A 50 6.07 -10.64 6.25
C THR A 50 4.94 -9.79 6.84
N GLY A 51 4.44 -10.16 8.03
CA GLY A 51 3.38 -9.44 8.72
C GLY A 51 3.81 -8.02 9.09
N ALA A 52 5.05 -7.84 9.55
CA ALA A 52 5.60 -6.52 9.85
C ALA A 52 5.76 -5.65 8.59
N LEU A 53 6.22 -6.22 7.48
CA LEU A 53 6.33 -5.52 6.19
C LEU A 53 4.96 -5.10 5.65
N LEU A 54 3.96 -5.98 5.71
CA LEU A 54 2.60 -5.64 5.28
C LEU A 54 1.93 -4.62 6.21
N LEU A 55 2.18 -4.71 7.51
CA LEU A 55 1.67 -3.72 8.49
C LEU A 55 2.27 -2.34 8.24
N THR A 56 3.58 -2.29 8.04
CA THR A 56 4.28 -1.03 7.73
C THR A 56 3.84 -0.46 6.38
N ALA A 57 3.70 -1.29 5.34
CA ALA A 57 3.14 -0.87 4.06
C ALA A 57 1.72 -0.28 4.21
N GLY A 58 0.84 -0.97 4.93
CA GLY A 58 -0.52 -0.50 5.20
C GLY A 58 -0.56 0.82 5.98
N LEU A 59 0.30 0.98 6.99
CA LEU A 59 0.40 2.23 7.76
C LEU A 59 0.92 3.38 6.88
N VAL A 60 1.95 3.14 6.08
CA VAL A 60 2.53 4.14 5.18
C VAL A 60 1.51 4.57 4.13
N VAL A 61 0.75 3.64 3.54
CA VAL A 61 -0.30 3.97 2.55
C VAL A 61 -1.46 4.75 3.19
N LEU A 62 -1.80 4.45 4.45
CA LEU A 62 -2.80 5.21 5.19
C LEU A 62 -2.32 6.64 5.45
N ILE A 63 -1.06 6.83 5.85
CA ILE A 63 -0.47 8.17 6.00
C ILE A 63 -0.43 8.90 4.65
N ALA A 64 -0.07 8.22 3.56
CA ALA A 64 -0.10 8.78 2.21
C ALA A 64 -1.50 9.26 1.83
N SER A 65 -2.54 8.50 2.18
CA SER A 65 -3.94 8.88 1.95
C SER A 65 -4.34 10.17 2.68
N LEU A 66 -3.85 10.37 3.92
CA LEU A 66 -4.08 11.60 4.68
C LEU A 66 -3.41 12.81 4.00
N PHE A 67 -2.20 12.62 3.47
CA PHE A 67 -1.52 13.66 2.70
C PHE A 67 -2.22 13.96 1.38
N LEU A 68 -2.75 12.97 0.67
CA LEU A 68 -3.58 13.19 -0.53
C LEU A 68 -4.84 14.00 -0.19
N ILE A 69 -5.54 13.68 0.90
CA ILE A 69 -6.70 14.45 1.36
C ILE A 69 -6.30 15.90 1.70
N ALA A 70 -5.18 16.07 2.39
CA ALA A 70 -4.63 17.40 2.69
C ALA A 70 -4.25 18.17 1.42
N ALA A 71 -3.68 17.51 0.42
CA ALA A 71 -3.35 18.10 -0.87
C ALA A 71 -4.60 18.56 -1.63
N VAL A 72 -5.66 17.75 -1.64
CA VAL A 72 -6.95 18.09 -2.30
C VAL A 72 -7.67 19.25 -1.62
N THR A 73 -7.55 19.38 -0.30
CA THR A 73 -8.25 20.42 0.49
C THR A 73 -7.46 21.72 0.59
N LYS A 74 -6.14 21.65 0.75
CA LYS A 74 -5.26 22.81 0.96
C LYS A 74 -4.49 23.27 -0.27
N GLY A 75 -4.48 22.49 -1.36
CA GLY A 75 -3.89 22.86 -2.64
C GLY A 75 -2.38 23.09 -2.60
N LYS A 76 -1.65 22.39 -1.73
CA LYS A 76 -0.20 22.59 -1.54
C LYS A 76 0.61 21.54 -2.29
N ASP A 77 1.34 21.98 -3.32
CA ASP A 77 2.11 21.12 -4.25
C ASP A 77 3.09 20.16 -3.55
N TRP A 78 3.71 20.57 -2.43
CA TRP A 78 4.64 19.72 -1.67
C TRP A 78 3.98 18.49 -1.03
N MET A 79 2.68 18.57 -0.70
CA MET A 79 1.94 17.42 -0.12
C MET A 79 1.68 16.34 -1.16
N ASP A 80 1.53 16.74 -2.41
CA ASP A 80 1.34 15.85 -3.55
C ASP A 80 2.58 14.97 -3.76
N ILE A 81 3.75 15.61 -3.87
CA ILE A 81 5.05 14.94 -3.99
C ILE A 81 5.27 13.96 -2.83
N LEU A 82 5.02 14.42 -1.60
CA LEU A 82 5.21 13.60 -0.42
C LEU A 82 4.31 12.36 -0.44
N SER A 83 3.06 12.51 -0.85
CA SER A 83 2.12 11.39 -0.95
C SER A 83 2.53 10.37 -2.02
N THR A 84 3.05 10.83 -3.16
CA THR A 84 3.57 9.96 -4.22
C THR A 84 4.77 9.15 -3.73
N VAL A 85 5.73 9.80 -3.06
CA VAL A 85 6.91 9.15 -2.50
C VAL A 85 6.52 8.12 -1.44
N LEU A 86 5.61 8.45 -0.53
CA LEU A 86 5.13 7.52 0.50
C LEU A 86 4.40 6.32 -0.12
N THR A 87 3.57 6.53 -1.13
CA THR A 87 2.86 5.45 -1.83
C THR A 87 3.84 4.52 -2.54
N LEU A 88 4.90 5.06 -3.13
CA LEU A 88 5.97 4.26 -3.74
C LEU A 88 6.72 3.41 -2.71
N ILE A 89 7.06 3.98 -1.56
CA ILE A 89 7.69 3.25 -0.45
C ILE A 89 6.77 2.12 0.04
N ALA A 90 5.47 2.40 0.20
CA ALA A 90 4.48 1.39 0.58
C ALA A 90 4.39 0.25 -0.45
N ALA A 91 4.44 0.57 -1.75
CA ALA A 91 4.43 -0.42 -2.81
C ALA A 91 5.66 -1.35 -2.74
N ILE A 92 6.85 -0.78 -2.52
CA ILE A 92 8.10 -1.56 -2.39
C ILE A 92 8.05 -2.46 -1.16
N LEU A 93 7.60 -1.95 0.00
CA LEU A 93 7.43 -2.73 1.22
C LEU A 93 6.44 -3.89 1.03
N ALA A 94 5.32 -3.64 0.36
CA ALA A 94 4.32 -4.66 0.08
C ALA A 94 4.84 -5.75 -0.86
N MET A 95 5.53 -5.36 -1.94
CA MET A 95 6.20 -6.30 -2.85
C MET A 95 7.24 -7.14 -2.09
N ALA A 96 8.07 -6.50 -1.26
CA ALA A 96 9.05 -7.20 -0.44
C ALA A 96 8.37 -8.22 0.50
N GLY A 97 7.28 -7.85 1.17
CA GLY A 97 6.54 -8.76 2.06
C GLY A 97 5.95 -9.97 1.32
N VAL A 98 5.24 -9.73 0.21
CA VAL A 98 4.58 -10.81 -0.56
C VAL A 98 5.59 -11.73 -1.23
N PHE A 99 6.63 -11.19 -1.87
CA PHE A 99 7.65 -12.01 -2.53
C PHE A 99 8.54 -12.76 -1.53
N TYR A 100 8.88 -12.14 -0.40
CA TYR A 100 9.64 -12.83 0.64
C TYR A 100 8.89 -14.04 1.20
N TYR A 101 7.57 -13.89 1.39
CA TYR A 101 6.72 -15.01 1.81
C TYR A 101 6.70 -16.12 0.76
N LEU A 102 6.51 -15.76 -0.52
CA LEU A 102 6.47 -16.72 -1.62
C LEU A 102 7.79 -17.48 -1.76
N ASP A 103 8.92 -16.78 -1.75
CA ASP A 103 10.25 -17.36 -1.90
C ASP A 103 10.61 -18.29 -0.72
N THR A 104 10.33 -17.86 0.51
CA THR A 104 10.77 -18.61 1.69
C THR A 104 9.84 -19.77 2.04
N LYS A 105 8.53 -19.61 1.84
CA LYS A 105 7.53 -20.65 2.18
C LYS A 105 7.13 -21.51 0.99
N ASN A 106 7.42 -21.09 -0.24
CA ASN A 106 6.90 -21.72 -1.48
C ASN A 106 5.36 -21.87 -1.48
N ILE A 107 4.67 -21.01 -0.72
CA ILE A 107 3.21 -20.99 -0.58
C ILE A 107 2.75 -19.57 -0.93
N TRP A 108 1.61 -19.48 -1.61
CA TRP A 108 1.00 -18.20 -1.94
C TRP A 108 0.51 -17.50 -0.67
N SER A 109 0.80 -16.21 -0.55
CA SER A 109 0.13 -15.35 0.44
C SER A 109 -1.38 -15.37 0.19
N PRO A 110 -2.22 -15.14 1.22
CA PRO A 110 -3.65 -15.02 1.04
C PRO A 110 -3.95 -13.98 -0.03
N PHE A 111 -4.91 -14.28 -0.91
CA PHE A 111 -5.27 -13.46 -2.07
C PHE A 111 -5.48 -11.98 -1.72
N ILE A 112 -6.01 -11.69 -0.52
CA ILE A 112 -6.24 -10.34 -0.01
C ILE A 112 -4.94 -9.51 0.03
N ALA A 113 -3.81 -10.11 0.45
CA ALA A 113 -2.52 -9.43 0.50
C ALA A 113 -1.98 -9.10 -0.89
N THR A 114 -2.13 -10.03 -1.84
CA THR A 114 -1.71 -9.84 -3.24
C THR A 114 -2.54 -8.75 -3.91
N ILE A 115 -3.86 -8.72 -3.68
CA ILE A 115 -4.74 -7.66 -4.21
C ILE A 115 -4.34 -6.31 -3.63
N ALA A 116 -4.09 -6.22 -2.31
CA ALA A 116 -3.62 -4.99 -1.67
C ALA A 116 -2.31 -4.48 -2.30
N MET A 117 -1.36 -5.38 -2.53
CA MET A 117 -0.10 -5.09 -3.21
C MET A 117 -0.34 -4.54 -4.62
N SER A 118 -1.12 -5.23 -5.46
CA SER A 118 -1.38 -4.81 -6.84
C SER A 118 -2.06 -3.44 -6.91
N VAL A 119 -3.05 -3.18 -6.03
CA VAL A 119 -3.72 -1.87 -5.96
C VAL A 119 -2.72 -0.78 -5.57
N THR A 120 -1.84 -1.05 -4.59
CA THR A 120 -0.83 -0.08 -4.13
C THR A 120 0.21 0.23 -5.21
N VAL A 121 0.66 -0.79 -5.94
CA VAL A 121 1.59 -0.64 -7.06
C VAL A 121 0.95 0.16 -8.20
N ALA A 122 -0.29 -0.16 -8.55
CA ALA A 122 -1.03 0.57 -9.57
C ALA A 122 -1.21 2.04 -9.18
N LEU A 123 -1.58 2.30 -7.91
CA LEU A 123 -1.71 3.66 -7.38
C LEU A 123 -0.38 4.43 -7.43
N ALA A 124 0.74 3.80 -7.04
CA ALA A 124 2.06 4.41 -7.14
C ALA A 124 2.41 4.78 -8.58
N ALA A 125 2.15 3.88 -9.54
CA ALA A 125 2.40 4.15 -10.96
C ALA A 125 1.56 5.34 -11.46
N ILE A 126 0.26 5.36 -11.14
CA ILE A 126 -0.64 6.45 -11.55
C ILE A 126 -0.18 7.80 -10.98
N LEU A 127 0.18 7.86 -9.69
CA LEU A 127 0.66 9.09 -9.05
C LEU A 127 1.98 9.58 -9.66
N ILE A 128 2.88 8.67 -10.06
CA ILE A 128 4.11 9.03 -10.76
C ILE A 128 3.80 9.60 -12.15
N PHE A 129 2.92 8.96 -12.92
CA PHE A 129 2.51 9.46 -14.24
C PHE A 129 1.82 10.83 -14.17
N ASP A 130 0.94 11.04 -13.18
CA ASP A 130 0.30 12.33 -12.93
C ASP A 130 1.36 13.40 -12.64
N HIS A 131 2.35 13.09 -11.81
CA HIS A 131 3.41 14.03 -11.48
C HIS A 131 4.34 14.34 -12.67
N CYS A 132 4.72 13.34 -13.46
CA CYS A 132 5.58 13.51 -14.65
C CYS A 132 4.87 14.25 -15.78
N THR A 133 3.58 14.00 -16.02
CA THR A 133 2.82 14.71 -17.06
C THR A 133 2.66 16.20 -16.72
N ILE A 134 2.49 16.54 -15.44
CA ILE A 134 2.46 17.94 -14.97
C ILE A 134 3.81 18.63 -15.17
N SER A 135 4.95 17.94 -14.97
CA SER A 135 6.27 18.55 -15.15
C SER A 135 6.59 18.84 -16.62
N VAL A 136 6.21 17.95 -17.54
CA VAL A 136 6.39 18.13 -18.99
C VAL A 136 5.60 19.33 -19.50
N HIS A 137 4.40 19.58 -18.98
CA HIS A 137 3.54 20.66 -19.46
C HIS A 137 3.94 22.06 -18.96
N LYS A 138 4.87 22.13 -17.99
CA LYS A 138 5.42 23.39 -17.45
C LYS A 138 6.76 23.80 -18.08
N ALA A 139 7.39 22.93 -18.86
CA ALA A 139 8.64 23.20 -19.59
C ALA A 139 8.36 23.81 -20.96
#